data_AF-A0A239MQJ5-F1
#
_entry.id   AF-A0A239MQJ5-F1
#
_cell.length_a   1.000
_cell.length_b   1.000
_cell.length_c   1.000
_cell.angle_alpha   90.00
_cell.angle_beta   90.00
_cell.angle_gamma   90.00
#
_symmetry.space_group_name_H-M   'P 1'
#
loop_
_entity.id
_entity.type
_entity.pdbx_description
1 polymer ?
#
loop_
_entity_poly.entity_id
_entity_poly.type
_entity_poly.pdbx_seq_one_letter_code
_entity_poly.pdbx_strand_id
1 'polypeptide(L)'
;MLVREADRRTGGGPSALHEAAWGGAPGIWPLPSARTAAQRWDRAVVLGGQGRYSLGIAELDALEHLTALDDALASLALSTRASWLRQIGRHGEAARYDGAAVATIGLTRDASSHLVVEARCDALTGLAADALGSGGFGRAATLLTRCARVLAECDGDSELWRPRLRLQWVSAELAMMSGDGATAVRRALDAREVAGDIDSLRHRVKTDLIVAAAYSSVGDLASATAGAEAVLGACSEHGLVPLRWASAMLLDGLGAVTPARAIVAECEAVLGRRGGILAGSRDGGPSGSIGDR
;
A
#
# COMPACT_ATOMS: atom_id res chain seq x y z
N MET A 1 7.55 19.85 52.66
CA MET A 1 6.52 20.62 51.95
C MET A 1 6.79 20.46 50.47
N LEU A 2 6.06 19.54 49.83
CA LEU A 2 6.25 19.07 48.46
C LEU A 2 5.74 20.12 47.47
N VAL A 3 6.61 20.63 46.60
CA VAL A 3 6.19 21.36 45.40
C VAL A 3 5.75 20.32 44.38
N ARG A 4 4.43 20.24 44.16
CA ARG A 4 3.81 19.47 43.07
C ARG A 4 4.12 20.20 41.77
N GLU A 5 5.03 19.63 40.98
CA GLU A 5 5.24 20.08 39.61
C GLU A 5 4.11 19.51 38.75
N ALA A 6 3.34 20.43 38.17
CA ALA A 6 2.16 20.14 37.38
C ALA A 6 2.54 19.38 36.12
N ASP A 7 1.97 18.19 35.99
CA ASP A 7 1.91 17.37 34.79
C ASP A 7 1.20 18.17 33.68
N ARG A 8 2.00 18.88 32.87
CA ARG A 8 1.54 19.55 31.65
C ARG A 8 1.26 18.47 30.60
N ARG A 9 0.04 17.96 30.63
CA ARG A 9 -0.61 17.34 29.46
C ARG A 9 -0.67 18.38 28.34
N THR A 10 0.33 18.39 27.46
CA THR A 10 0.18 19.00 26.15
C THR A 10 -0.69 18.06 25.33
N GLY A 11 -1.95 18.45 25.09
CA GLY A 11 -2.72 17.93 23.97
C GLY A 11 -1.95 18.24 22.69
N GLY A 12 -1.26 17.24 22.16
CA GLY A 12 -0.53 17.33 20.90
C GLY A 12 -1.40 16.74 19.81
N GLY A 13 -1.71 17.51 18.77
CA GLY A 13 -2.23 16.95 17.54
C GLY A 13 -1.30 15.88 16.95
N PRO A 14 -1.73 15.18 15.88
CA PRO A 14 -0.95 14.10 15.31
C PRO A 14 0.46 14.58 14.93
N SER A 15 1.46 13.72 15.13
CA SER A 15 2.83 14.08 14.76
C SER A 15 2.93 14.35 13.26
N ALA A 16 3.87 15.17 12.81
CA ALA A 16 4.07 15.41 11.38
C ALA A 16 4.34 14.11 10.57
N LEU A 17 4.87 13.05 11.19
CA LEU A 17 5.00 11.73 10.57
C LEU A 17 3.66 11.02 10.41
N HIS A 18 2.79 11.13 11.42
CA HIS A 18 1.45 10.59 11.39
C HIS A 18 0.60 11.31 10.32
N GLU A 19 0.66 12.64 10.26
CA GLU A 19 0.03 13.44 9.21
C GLU A 19 0.51 13.07 7.80
N ALA A 20 1.80 12.79 7.63
CA ALA A 20 2.32 12.34 6.35
C ALA A 20 1.91 10.90 6.00
N ALA A 21 1.81 10.02 7.00
CA ALA A 21 1.49 8.59 6.79
C ALA A 21 0.00 8.36 6.56
N TRP A 22 -0.83 9.09 7.32
CA TRP A 22 -2.26 8.81 7.53
C TRP A 22 -3.14 10.05 7.37
N GLY A 23 -2.58 11.25 7.19
CA GLY A 23 -3.30 12.50 7.01
C GLY A 23 -3.17 13.11 5.62
N GLY A 24 -3.26 14.43 5.56
CA GLY A 24 -3.37 15.21 4.32
C GLY A 24 -2.04 15.57 3.64
N ALA A 25 -0.89 15.25 4.25
CA ALA A 25 0.41 15.77 3.79
C ALA A 25 1.43 14.68 3.38
N PRO A 26 1.06 13.72 2.51
CA PRO A 26 1.93 12.59 2.19
C PRO A 26 3.19 12.96 1.38
N GLY A 27 3.22 14.16 0.79
CA GLY A 27 4.34 14.67 0.02
C GLY A 27 5.43 15.38 0.81
N ILE A 28 5.28 15.54 2.14
CA ILE A 28 6.27 16.25 2.96
C ILE A 28 7.66 15.63 2.79
N TRP A 29 8.64 16.49 2.49
CA TRP A 29 10.04 16.11 2.38
C TRP A 29 10.94 17.33 2.69
N PRO A 30 12.04 17.17 3.47
CA PRO A 30 12.47 15.96 4.17
C PRO A 30 11.54 15.58 5.33
N LEU A 31 11.46 14.28 5.64
CA LEU A 31 10.69 13.81 6.80
C LEU A 31 11.46 14.05 8.10
N PRO A 32 10.79 14.46 9.19
CA PRO A 32 11.42 14.58 10.50
C PRO A 32 11.91 13.21 11.01
N SER A 33 12.90 13.23 11.91
CA SER A 33 13.43 12.01 12.53
C SER A 33 12.39 11.36 13.46
N ALA A 34 12.26 10.04 13.38
CA ALA A 34 11.44 9.26 14.30
C ALA A 34 12.10 9.18 15.68
N ARG A 35 11.29 9.32 16.75
CA ARG A 35 11.73 9.21 18.15
C ARG A 35 11.18 7.97 18.85
N THR A 36 10.19 7.31 18.25
CA THR A 36 9.55 6.10 18.77
C THR A 36 9.48 5.03 17.67
N ALA A 37 9.26 3.77 18.06
CA ALA A 37 9.07 2.68 17.10
C ALA A 37 7.85 2.93 16.19
N ALA A 38 6.73 3.41 16.74
CA ALA A 38 5.54 3.77 15.97
C ALA A 38 5.83 4.88 14.95
N GLN A 39 6.54 5.94 15.36
CA GLN A 39 6.96 7.01 14.44
C GLN A 39 7.92 6.51 13.35
N ARG A 40 8.76 5.52 13.67
CA ARG A 40 9.67 4.92 12.69
C ARG A 40 8.87 4.09 11.66
N TRP A 41 7.84 3.38 12.11
CA TRP A 41 6.91 2.70 11.20
C TRP A 41 6.14 3.70 10.32
N ASP A 42 5.57 4.77 10.89
CA ASP A 42 4.94 5.86 10.12
C ASP A 42 5.89 6.38 9.05
N ARG A 43 7.15 6.66 9.43
CA ARG A 43 8.17 7.15 8.50
C ARG A 43 8.46 6.14 7.39
N ALA A 44 8.55 4.84 7.70
CA ALA A 44 8.69 3.79 6.69
C ALA A 44 7.51 3.80 5.72
N VAL A 45 6.27 3.85 6.23
CA VAL A 45 5.04 3.92 5.44
C VAL A 45 5.04 5.12 4.48
N VAL A 46 5.44 6.31 4.95
CA VAL A 46 5.56 7.51 4.08
C VAL A 46 6.62 7.31 3.00
N LEU A 47 7.81 6.84 3.38
CA LEU A 47 8.90 6.62 2.43
C LEU A 47 8.49 5.64 1.33
N GLY A 48 7.77 4.58 1.68
CA GLY A 48 7.16 3.65 0.73
C GLY A 48 6.18 4.35 -0.21
N GLY A 49 5.27 5.17 0.32
CA GLY A 49 4.32 5.96 -0.49
C GLY A 49 4.97 6.97 -1.43
N GLN A 50 6.16 7.49 -1.09
CA GLN A 50 6.96 8.39 -1.92
C GLN A 50 7.92 7.65 -2.89
N GLY A 51 7.94 6.32 -2.84
CA GLY A 51 8.86 5.50 -3.64
C GLY A 51 10.32 5.59 -3.20
N ARG A 52 10.60 5.97 -1.96
CA ARG A 52 11.95 6.08 -1.35
C ARG A 52 12.34 4.76 -0.66
N TYR A 53 12.31 3.67 -1.41
CA TYR A 53 12.38 2.32 -0.85
C TYR A 53 13.65 2.01 -0.07
N SER A 54 14.84 2.42 -0.52
CA SER A 54 16.08 2.20 0.23
C SER A 54 16.06 2.83 1.62
N LEU A 55 15.47 4.03 1.74
CA LEU A 55 15.32 4.70 3.03
C LEU A 55 14.25 4.02 3.89
N GLY A 56 13.14 3.62 3.27
CA GLY A 56 12.09 2.88 3.96
C GLY A 56 12.60 1.56 4.51
N ILE A 57 13.41 0.82 3.73
CA ILE A 57 14.04 -0.43 4.15
C ILE A 57 14.94 -0.19 5.36
N ALA A 58 15.75 0.88 5.35
CA ALA A 58 16.59 1.21 6.49
C ALA A 58 15.77 1.48 7.78
N GLU A 59 14.60 2.11 7.68
CA GLU A 59 13.71 2.29 8.84
C GLU A 59 13.13 0.96 9.34
N LEU A 60 12.73 0.06 8.43
CA LEU A 60 12.19 -1.25 8.79
C LEU A 60 13.28 -2.16 9.39
N ASP A 61 14.47 -2.21 8.78
CA ASP A 61 15.62 -2.93 9.33
C ASP A 61 15.91 -2.42 10.75
N ALA A 62 15.89 -1.11 10.97
CA ALA A 62 16.14 -0.55 12.29
C ALA A 62 15.00 -0.80 13.31
N LEU A 63 13.79 -1.20 12.88
CA LEU A 63 12.75 -1.72 13.78
C LEU A 63 13.02 -3.19 14.15
N GLU A 64 13.41 -4.00 13.18
CA GLU A 64 13.72 -5.43 13.37
C GLU A 64 14.87 -5.66 14.38
N HIS A 65 15.78 -4.69 14.53
CA HIS A 65 16.89 -4.75 15.49
C HIS A 65 16.54 -4.28 16.92
N LEU A 66 15.30 -3.84 17.18
CA LEU A 66 14.92 -3.43 18.53
C LEU A 66 14.76 -4.64 19.47
N THR A 67 15.32 -4.57 20.67
CA THR A 67 15.30 -5.67 21.65
C THR A 67 13.89 -6.00 22.16
N ALA A 68 12.99 -5.00 22.16
CA ALA A 68 11.59 -5.17 22.53
C ALA A 68 10.72 -4.37 21.56
N LEU A 69 10.00 -5.08 20.70
CA LEU A 69 9.01 -4.53 19.78
C LEU A 69 7.68 -5.24 20.02
N ASP A 70 6.60 -4.48 20.03
CA ASP A 70 5.26 -5.04 20.09
C ASP A 70 4.97 -5.93 18.86
N ASP A 71 4.37 -7.10 19.07
CA ASP A 71 4.13 -8.09 18.01
C ASP A 71 3.25 -7.54 16.88
N ALA A 72 2.28 -6.67 17.19
CA ALA A 72 1.43 -6.05 16.17
C ALA A 72 2.25 -5.07 15.33
N LEU A 73 3.08 -4.25 15.96
CA LEU A 73 3.97 -3.34 15.24
C LEU A 73 5.03 -4.09 14.41
N ALA A 74 5.57 -5.19 14.92
CA ALA A 74 6.49 -6.05 14.18
C ALA A 74 5.81 -6.67 12.95
N SER A 75 4.59 -7.17 13.11
CA SER A 75 3.76 -7.70 12.02
C SER A 75 3.47 -6.64 10.95
N LEU A 76 3.09 -5.42 11.37
CA LEU A 76 2.86 -4.30 10.46
C LEU A 76 4.12 -3.86 9.70
N ALA A 77 5.28 -3.89 10.35
CA ALA A 77 6.56 -3.61 9.70
C ALA A 77 6.88 -4.65 8.59
N LEU A 78 6.66 -5.94 8.88
CA LEU A 78 6.81 -7.02 7.90
C LEU A 78 5.84 -6.84 6.71
N SER A 79 4.56 -6.57 6.98
CA SER A 79 3.56 -6.32 5.93
C SER A 79 3.83 -5.04 5.13
N THR A 80 4.45 -4.02 5.75
CA THR A 80 4.91 -2.81 5.04
C THR A 80 6.01 -3.16 4.05
N ARG A 81 6.97 -3.99 4.44
CA ARG A 81 8.02 -4.50 3.55
C ARG A 81 7.44 -5.32 2.41
N ALA A 82 6.51 -6.22 2.71
CA ALA A 82 5.81 -7.05 1.74
C ALA A 82 5.09 -6.19 0.69
N SER A 83 4.39 -5.14 1.13
CA SER A 83 3.68 -4.25 0.22
C SER A 83 4.57 -3.59 -0.83
N TRP A 84 5.83 -3.29 -0.53
CA TRP A 84 6.75 -2.70 -1.52
C TRP A 84 7.26 -3.74 -2.50
N LEU A 85 7.62 -4.92 -2.01
CA LEU A 85 8.02 -6.05 -2.85
C LEU A 85 6.93 -6.41 -3.86
N ARG A 86 5.66 -6.35 -3.42
CA ARG A 86 4.50 -6.56 -4.29
C ARG A 86 4.35 -5.50 -5.37
N GLN A 87 4.56 -4.23 -5.04
CA GLN A 87 4.51 -3.13 -6.03
C GLN A 87 5.53 -3.31 -7.15
N ILE A 88 6.65 -3.97 -6.87
CA ILE A 88 7.69 -4.25 -7.85
C ILE A 88 7.60 -5.66 -8.47
N GLY A 89 6.48 -6.37 -8.26
CA GLY A 89 6.20 -7.67 -8.86
C GLY A 89 6.82 -8.88 -8.15
N ARG A 90 7.48 -8.70 -7.01
CA ARG A 90 8.13 -9.78 -6.24
C ARG A 90 7.16 -10.49 -5.29
N HIS A 91 6.05 -10.98 -5.82
CA HIS A 91 4.95 -11.59 -5.05
C HIS A 91 5.40 -12.76 -4.16
N GLY A 92 6.27 -13.63 -4.65
CA GLY A 92 6.76 -14.77 -3.87
C GLY A 92 7.58 -14.36 -2.64
N GLU A 93 8.29 -13.24 -2.71
CA GLU A 93 9.04 -12.70 -1.56
C GLU A 93 8.14 -11.90 -0.62
N ALA A 94 7.24 -11.09 -1.16
CA ALA A 94 6.22 -10.41 -0.39
C ALA A 94 5.38 -11.39 0.45
N ALA A 95 4.99 -12.53 -0.14
CA ALA A 95 4.23 -13.57 0.57
C ALA A 95 5.00 -14.19 1.74
N ARG A 96 6.35 -14.26 1.68
CA ARG A 96 7.15 -14.73 2.82
C ARG A 96 7.10 -13.76 3.98
N TYR A 97 7.17 -12.46 3.70
CA TYR A 97 7.07 -11.42 4.72
C TYR A 97 5.66 -11.35 5.34
N ASP A 98 4.59 -11.39 4.54
CA ASP A 98 3.23 -11.43 5.09
C ASP A 98 2.93 -12.75 5.82
N GLY A 99 3.52 -13.87 5.39
CA GLY A 99 3.46 -15.14 6.11
C GLY A 99 4.16 -15.06 7.47
N ALA A 100 5.34 -14.42 7.54
CA ALA A 100 6.02 -14.14 8.80
C ALA A 100 5.19 -13.19 9.68
N ALA A 101 4.56 -12.17 9.09
CA ALA A 101 3.68 -11.24 9.80
C ALA A 101 2.50 -11.96 10.47
N VAL A 102 1.87 -12.93 9.78
CA VAL A 102 0.86 -13.83 10.35
C VAL A 102 1.41 -14.67 11.50
N ALA A 103 2.62 -15.22 11.34
CA ALA A 103 3.25 -16.04 12.37
C ALA A 103 3.57 -15.24 13.64
N THR A 104 4.01 -13.98 13.49
CA THR A 104 4.30 -13.06 14.60
C THR A 104 3.04 -12.70 15.37
N ILE A 105 1.97 -12.26 14.69
CA ILE A 105 0.77 -11.76 15.38
C ILE A 105 -0.19 -12.86 15.84
N GLY A 106 -0.15 -14.02 15.16
CA GLY A 106 -1.10 -15.12 15.35
C GLY A 106 -2.54 -14.76 14.93
N LEU A 107 -3.36 -15.78 14.64
CA LEU A 107 -4.73 -15.60 14.14
C LEU A 107 -5.82 -16.25 15.01
N THR A 108 -5.46 -16.85 16.14
CA THR A 108 -6.37 -17.64 16.98
C THR A 108 -6.53 -17.10 18.40
N ARG A 109 -5.75 -16.07 18.77
CA ARG A 109 -5.84 -15.44 20.08
C ARG A 109 -6.86 -14.31 20.02
N ASP A 110 -7.60 -14.05 21.09
CA ASP A 110 -8.46 -12.88 21.18
C ASP A 110 -7.66 -11.61 20.85
N ALA A 111 -8.25 -10.72 20.04
CA ALA A 111 -7.60 -9.47 19.70
C ALA A 111 -7.61 -8.56 20.93
N SER A 112 -6.42 -8.32 21.49
CA SER A 112 -6.27 -7.50 22.69
C SER A 112 -6.30 -5.99 22.42
N SER A 113 -6.24 -5.57 21.15
CA SER A 113 -6.29 -4.17 20.72
C SER A 113 -6.64 -4.02 19.23
N HIS A 114 -7.04 -2.81 18.81
CA HIS A 114 -7.27 -2.49 17.39
C HIS A 114 -6.02 -2.70 16.53
N LEU A 115 -4.82 -2.43 17.10
CA LEU A 115 -3.56 -2.63 16.40
C LEU A 115 -3.31 -4.10 16.05
N VAL A 116 -3.71 -5.04 16.92
CA VAL A 116 -3.64 -6.49 16.66
C VAL A 116 -4.58 -6.87 15.50
N VAL A 117 -5.81 -6.33 15.50
CA VAL A 117 -6.77 -6.56 14.40
C VAL A 117 -6.21 -6.03 13.08
N GLU A 118 -5.68 -4.80 13.10
CA GLU A 118 -5.08 -4.17 11.93
C GLU A 118 -3.91 -4.99 11.37
N ALA A 119 -2.98 -5.41 12.23
CA ALA A 119 -1.85 -6.26 11.84
C ALA A 119 -2.29 -7.58 11.20
N ARG A 120 -3.29 -8.26 11.77
CA ARG A 120 -3.85 -9.51 11.22
C ARG A 120 -4.45 -9.30 9.85
N CYS A 121 -5.28 -8.27 9.71
CA CYS A 121 -5.95 -7.95 8.46
C CYS A 121 -4.95 -7.53 7.38
N ASP A 122 -3.92 -6.77 7.74
CA ASP A 122 -2.86 -6.39 6.82
C ASP A 122 -2.10 -7.58 6.25
N ALA A 123 -1.69 -8.50 7.12
CA ALA A 123 -0.98 -9.69 6.72
C ALA A 123 -1.85 -10.62 5.86
N LEU A 124 -3.14 -10.78 6.22
CA LEU A 124 -4.10 -11.59 5.44
C LEU A 124 -4.40 -10.98 4.08
N THR A 125 -4.66 -9.68 4.00
CA THR A 125 -4.90 -8.97 2.72
C THR A 125 -3.64 -8.93 1.87
N GLY A 126 -2.45 -8.80 2.48
CA GLY A 126 -1.16 -8.88 1.82
C GLY A 126 -0.93 -10.25 1.17
N LEU A 127 -1.11 -11.34 1.92
CA LEU A 127 -1.07 -12.70 1.39
C LEU A 127 -2.08 -12.93 0.26
N ALA A 128 -3.28 -12.35 0.38
CA ALA A 128 -4.30 -12.46 -0.65
C ALA A 128 -3.85 -11.76 -1.94
N ALA A 129 -3.28 -10.56 -1.83
CA ALA A 129 -2.77 -9.80 -2.97
C ALA A 129 -1.57 -10.49 -3.65
N ASP A 130 -0.69 -11.16 -2.90
CA ASP A 130 0.40 -11.96 -3.49
C ASP A 130 -0.07 -13.26 -4.14
N ALA A 131 -1.08 -13.89 -3.55
CA ALA A 131 -1.74 -15.02 -4.19
C ALA A 131 -2.39 -14.59 -5.51
N LEU A 132 -3.07 -13.44 -5.53
CA LEU A 132 -3.65 -12.84 -6.72
C LEU A 132 -2.60 -12.58 -7.81
N GLY A 133 -1.50 -11.90 -7.47
CA GLY A 133 -0.40 -11.62 -8.40
C GLY A 133 0.33 -12.85 -8.94
N SER A 134 0.13 -14.02 -8.30
CA SER A 134 0.66 -15.31 -8.75
C SER A 134 -0.41 -16.22 -9.40
N GLY A 135 -1.60 -15.70 -9.71
CA GLY A 135 -2.71 -16.45 -10.32
C GLY A 135 -3.51 -17.36 -9.37
N GLY A 136 -3.27 -17.28 -8.06
CA GLY A 136 -3.89 -18.11 -7.02
C GLY A 136 -5.25 -17.57 -6.54
N PHE A 137 -6.23 -17.41 -7.42
CA PHE A 137 -7.51 -16.73 -7.12
C PHE A 137 -8.32 -17.37 -5.99
N GLY A 138 -8.44 -18.70 -5.94
CA GLY A 138 -9.14 -19.39 -4.84
C GLY A 138 -8.48 -19.20 -3.48
N ARG A 139 -7.15 -19.13 -3.47
CA ARG A 139 -6.37 -18.87 -2.24
C ARG A 139 -6.54 -17.42 -1.79
N ALA A 140 -6.53 -16.47 -2.73
CA ALA A 140 -6.86 -15.07 -2.46
C ALA A 140 -8.28 -14.94 -1.85
N ALA A 141 -9.29 -15.56 -2.46
CA ALA A 141 -10.67 -15.55 -1.97
C ALA A 141 -10.81 -16.09 -0.54
N THR A 142 -10.10 -17.18 -0.23
CA THR A 142 -10.08 -17.79 1.11
C THR A 142 -9.47 -16.84 2.14
N LEU A 143 -8.36 -16.18 1.81
CA LEU A 143 -7.68 -15.23 2.68
C LEU A 143 -8.51 -13.96 2.92
N LEU A 144 -9.16 -13.44 1.88
CA LEU A 144 -10.08 -12.29 2.01
C LEU A 144 -11.29 -12.64 2.88
N THR A 145 -11.86 -13.84 2.71
CA THR A 145 -12.96 -14.32 3.56
C THR A 145 -12.52 -14.40 5.02
N ARG A 146 -11.30 -14.88 5.28
CA ARG A 146 -10.74 -14.90 6.64
C ARG A 146 -10.54 -13.50 7.20
N CYS A 147 -10.00 -12.58 6.41
CA CYS A 147 -9.84 -11.18 6.81
C CYS A 147 -11.19 -10.53 7.14
N ALA A 148 -12.22 -10.77 6.34
CA ALA A 148 -13.57 -10.25 6.58
C ALA A 148 -14.15 -10.75 7.91
N ARG A 149 -13.91 -12.01 8.29
CA ARG A 149 -14.33 -12.55 9.59
C ARG A 149 -13.64 -11.84 10.76
N VAL A 150 -12.33 -11.60 10.65
CA VAL A 150 -11.58 -10.86 11.67
C VAL A 150 -12.14 -9.44 11.84
N LEU A 151 -12.52 -8.76 10.75
CA LEU A 151 -13.12 -7.42 10.84
C LEU A 151 -14.55 -7.42 11.37
N ALA A 152 -15.33 -8.47 11.11
CA ALA A 152 -16.70 -8.58 11.58
C ALA A 152 -16.79 -8.71 13.12
N GLU A 153 -15.73 -9.20 13.77
CA GLU A 153 -15.63 -9.24 15.23
C GLU A 153 -15.47 -7.83 15.85
N CYS A 154 -15.14 -6.82 15.04
CA CYS A 154 -14.90 -5.43 15.45
C CYS A 154 -15.81 -4.46 14.68
N ASP A 155 -17.05 -4.87 14.39
CA ASP A 155 -17.97 -4.08 13.58
C ASP A 155 -18.33 -2.73 14.26
N GLY A 156 -18.48 -1.68 13.46
CA GLY A 156 -18.78 -0.32 13.93
C GLY A 156 -17.58 0.51 14.43
N ASP A 157 -16.38 -0.04 14.48
CA ASP A 157 -15.17 0.72 14.86
C ASP A 157 -14.62 1.54 13.69
N SER A 158 -14.70 2.88 13.79
CA SER A 158 -14.18 3.80 12.78
C SER A 158 -12.65 3.82 12.68
N GLU A 159 -11.91 3.35 13.69
CA GLU A 159 -10.44 3.36 13.69
C GLU A 159 -9.84 2.32 12.72
N LEU A 160 -10.57 1.25 12.44
CA LEU A 160 -10.16 0.15 11.55
C LEU A 160 -10.46 0.43 10.05
N TRP A 161 -10.52 1.71 9.65
CA TRP A 161 -10.78 2.11 8.26
C TRP A 161 -9.74 1.55 7.28
N ARG A 162 -8.47 1.47 7.68
CA ARG A 162 -7.35 1.07 6.80
C ARG A 162 -7.45 -0.42 6.40
N PRO A 163 -7.60 -1.37 7.34
CA PRO A 163 -7.93 -2.75 7.02
C PRO A 163 -9.15 -2.92 6.13
N ARG A 164 -10.23 -2.16 6.38
CA ARG A 164 -11.46 -2.22 5.57
C ARG A 164 -11.21 -1.78 4.13
N LEU A 165 -10.49 -0.68 3.93
CA LEU A 165 -10.10 -0.23 2.59
C LEU A 165 -9.26 -1.28 1.87
N ARG A 166 -8.24 -1.83 2.52
CA ARG A 166 -7.37 -2.85 1.91
C ARG A 166 -8.14 -4.12 1.54
N LEU A 167 -9.08 -4.56 2.38
CA LEU A 167 -9.97 -5.68 2.07
C LEU A 167 -10.79 -5.38 0.81
N GLN A 168 -11.37 -4.19 0.69
CA GLN A 168 -12.17 -3.80 -0.49
C GLN A 168 -11.31 -3.70 -1.75
N TRP A 169 -10.11 -3.11 -1.67
CA TRP A 169 -9.20 -3.00 -2.80
C TRP A 169 -8.83 -4.38 -3.36
N VAL A 170 -8.35 -5.29 -2.52
CA VAL A 170 -7.91 -6.62 -2.98
C VAL A 170 -9.12 -7.47 -3.41
N SER A 171 -10.30 -7.26 -2.83
CA SER A 171 -11.54 -7.90 -3.30
C SER A 171 -11.98 -7.38 -4.68
N ALA A 172 -11.85 -6.08 -4.94
CA ALA A 172 -12.09 -5.50 -6.26
C ALA A 172 -11.10 -6.05 -7.29
N GLU A 173 -9.81 -6.08 -6.95
CA GLU A 173 -8.75 -6.65 -7.80
C GLU A 173 -8.98 -8.13 -8.11
N LEU A 174 -9.38 -8.94 -7.12
CA LEU A 174 -9.76 -10.34 -7.34
C LEU A 174 -10.94 -10.46 -8.31
N ALA A 175 -11.97 -9.63 -8.16
CA ALA A 175 -13.13 -9.64 -9.03
C ALA A 175 -12.76 -9.23 -10.47
N MET A 176 -11.91 -8.21 -10.65
CA MET A 176 -11.38 -7.81 -11.95
C MET A 176 -10.65 -8.98 -12.64
N MET A 177 -9.70 -9.61 -11.94
CA MET A 177 -8.89 -10.69 -12.52
C MET A 177 -9.67 -11.99 -12.73
N SER A 178 -10.78 -12.18 -12.03
CA SER A 178 -11.68 -13.33 -12.19
C SER A 178 -12.78 -13.10 -13.23
N GLY A 179 -12.85 -11.92 -13.85
CA GLY A 179 -13.87 -11.57 -14.85
C GLY A 179 -15.22 -11.16 -14.28
N ASP A 180 -15.35 -10.92 -12.98
CA ASP A 180 -16.57 -10.41 -12.34
C ASP A 180 -16.51 -8.88 -12.21
N GLY A 181 -16.62 -8.21 -13.35
CA GLY A 181 -16.52 -6.75 -13.43
C GLY A 181 -17.61 -6.02 -12.63
N ALA A 182 -18.81 -6.58 -12.53
CA ALA A 182 -19.89 -5.99 -11.74
C ALA A 182 -19.52 -5.95 -10.24
N THR A 183 -18.97 -7.04 -9.70
CA THR A 183 -18.47 -7.06 -8.32
C THR A 183 -17.26 -6.15 -8.15
N ALA A 184 -16.35 -6.11 -9.13
CA ALA A 184 -15.19 -5.22 -9.09
C ALA A 184 -15.58 -3.75 -8.90
N VAL A 185 -16.51 -3.26 -9.72
CA VAL A 185 -17.00 -1.87 -9.63
C VAL A 185 -17.68 -1.61 -8.30
N ARG A 186 -18.59 -2.50 -7.85
CA ARG A 186 -19.25 -2.33 -6.54
C ARG A 186 -18.23 -2.21 -5.41
N ARG A 187 -17.28 -3.14 -5.33
CA ARG A 187 -16.24 -3.15 -4.28
C ARG A 187 -15.36 -1.90 -4.31
N ALA A 188 -15.00 -1.42 -5.51
CA ALA A 188 -14.22 -0.21 -5.66
C ALA A 188 -14.99 1.05 -5.24
N LEU A 189 -16.28 1.13 -5.55
CA LEU A 189 -17.14 2.25 -5.15
C LEU A 189 -17.42 2.24 -3.65
N ASP A 190 -17.68 1.08 -3.05
CA ASP A 190 -17.80 0.92 -1.59
C ASP A 190 -16.52 1.40 -0.89
N ALA A 191 -15.34 1.07 -1.45
CA ALA A 191 -14.07 1.57 -0.94
C ALA A 191 -13.97 3.10 -1.03
N ARG A 192 -14.50 3.70 -2.11
CA ARG A 192 -14.47 5.16 -2.30
C ARG A 192 -15.39 5.89 -1.33
N GLU A 193 -16.53 5.31 -1.00
CA GLU A 193 -17.42 5.83 0.05
C GLU A 193 -16.68 5.87 1.39
N VAL A 194 -16.09 4.75 1.82
CA VAL A 194 -15.27 4.69 3.05
C VAL A 194 -14.08 5.67 2.99
N ALA A 195 -13.46 5.83 1.83
CA ALA A 195 -12.33 6.74 1.66
C ALA A 195 -12.75 8.22 1.73
N GLY A 196 -14.02 8.56 1.50
CA GLY A 196 -14.54 9.92 1.61
C GLY A 196 -14.46 10.48 3.03
N ASP A 197 -14.54 9.62 4.04
CA ASP A 197 -14.61 9.99 5.45
C ASP A 197 -13.24 9.95 6.17
N ILE A 198 -12.16 9.57 5.48
CA ILE A 198 -10.82 9.48 6.07
C ILE A 198 -9.93 10.65 5.65
N ASP A 199 -9.03 11.08 6.54
CA ASP A 199 -8.10 12.17 6.28
C ASP A 199 -6.95 11.79 5.33
N SER A 200 -6.68 10.49 5.17
CA SER A 200 -5.49 10.03 4.45
C SER A 200 -5.56 10.23 2.94
N LEU A 201 -4.96 11.31 2.46
CA LEU A 201 -4.92 11.66 1.04
C LEU A 201 -4.35 10.53 0.17
N ARG A 202 -3.27 9.88 0.63
CA ARG A 202 -2.66 8.76 -0.11
C ARG A 202 -3.63 7.59 -0.29
N HIS A 203 -4.41 7.25 0.74
CA HIS A 203 -5.36 6.14 0.65
C HIS A 203 -6.57 6.53 -0.22
N ARG A 204 -7.03 7.79 -0.18
CA ARG A 204 -8.04 8.30 -1.14
C ARG A 204 -7.57 8.17 -2.58
N VAL A 205 -6.37 8.68 -2.89
CA VAL A 205 -5.78 8.60 -4.24
C VAL A 205 -5.58 7.15 -4.70
N LYS A 206 -5.14 6.24 -3.80
CA LYS A 206 -5.05 4.80 -4.13
C LYS A 206 -6.44 4.20 -4.39
N THR A 207 -7.46 4.57 -3.62
CA THR A 207 -8.83 4.12 -3.86
C THR A 207 -9.33 4.57 -5.23
N ASP A 208 -9.12 5.83 -5.60
CA ASP A 208 -9.53 6.35 -6.90
C ASP A 208 -8.83 5.63 -8.07
N LEU A 209 -7.56 5.23 -7.88
CA LEU A 209 -6.86 4.38 -8.85
C LEU A 209 -7.52 3.00 -8.99
N ILE A 210 -7.97 2.38 -7.89
CA ILE A 210 -8.70 1.11 -7.94
C ILE A 210 -10.04 1.28 -8.66
N VAL A 211 -10.74 2.40 -8.43
CA VAL A 211 -12.00 2.72 -9.14
C VAL A 211 -11.76 2.87 -10.64
N ALA A 212 -10.72 3.60 -11.06
CA ALA A 212 -10.37 3.73 -12.46
C ALA A 212 -10.06 2.38 -13.11
N ALA A 213 -9.30 1.52 -12.42
CA ALA A 213 -9.02 0.16 -12.88
C ALA A 213 -10.28 -0.70 -12.98
N ALA A 214 -11.21 -0.59 -12.02
CA ALA A 214 -12.48 -1.32 -12.05
C ALA A 214 -13.35 -0.90 -13.25
N TYR A 215 -13.45 0.41 -13.56
CA TYR A 215 -14.12 0.88 -14.77
C TYR A 215 -13.46 0.37 -16.04
N SER A 216 -12.12 0.35 -16.09
CA SER A 216 -11.39 -0.24 -17.21
C SER A 216 -11.75 -1.72 -17.41
N SER A 217 -11.92 -2.48 -16.33
CA SER A 217 -12.22 -3.92 -16.40
C SER A 217 -13.60 -4.24 -16.98
N VAL A 218 -14.54 -3.29 -16.92
CA VAL A 218 -15.89 -3.42 -17.50
C VAL A 218 -16.04 -2.71 -18.83
N GLY A 219 -14.95 -2.16 -19.39
CA GLY A 219 -14.96 -1.47 -20.68
C GLY A 219 -15.50 -0.04 -20.64
N ASP A 220 -15.72 0.55 -19.45
CA ASP A 220 -16.03 1.98 -19.32
C ASP A 220 -14.73 2.81 -19.40
N LEU A 221 -14.22 2.94 -20.62
CA LEU A 221 -12.94 3.58 -20.90
C LEU A 221 -12.96 5.09 -20.59
N ALA A 222 -14.12 5.73 -20.72
CA ALA A 222 -14.27 7.16 -20.44
C ALA A 222 -14.08 7.45 -18.95
N SER A 223 -14.81 6.73 -18.09
CA SER A 223 -14.67 6.86 -16.63
C SER A 223 -13.28 6.42 -16.15
N ALA A 224 -12.74 5.35 -16.74
CA ALA A 224 -11.39 4.87 -16.42
C ALA A 224 -10.31 5.91 -16.73
N THR A 225 -10.37 6.53 -17.92
CA THR A 225 -9.40 7.54 -18.36
C THR A 225 -9.46 8.77 -17.48
N ALA A 226 -10.66 9.35 -17.28
CA ALA A 226 -10.83 10.54 -16.45
C ALA A 226 -10.37 10.32 -15.00
N GLY A 227 -10.70 9.16 -14.42
CA GLY A 227 -10.24 8.79 -13.08
C GLY A 227 -8.72 8.64 -12.99
N ALA A 228 -8.11 7.97 -13.96
CA ALA A 228 -6.66 7.79 -13.98
C ALA A 228 -5.91 9.13 -14.17
N GLU A 229 -6.39 10.03 -15.03
CA GLU A 229 -5.83 11.38 -15.19
C GLU A 229 -5.90 12.19 -13.89
N ALA A 230 -7.03 12.14 -13.18
CA ALA A 230 -7.17 12.80 -11.88
C ALA A 230 -6.18 12.25 -10.84
N VAL A 231 -6.04 10.92 -10.75
CA VAL A 231 -5.03 10.26 -9.91
C VAL A 231 -3.62 10.70 -10.30
N LEU A 232 -3.32 10.77 -11.59
CA LEU A 232 -2.01 11.17 -12.09
C LEU A 232 -1.65 12.60 -11.66
N GLY A 233 -2.60 13.53 -11.76
CA GLY A 233 -2.48 14.90 -11.28
C GLY A 233 -2.18 14.96 -9.79
N ALA A 234 -3.02 14.32 -8.97
CA ALA A 234 -2.86 14.28 -7.51
C ALA A 234 -1.51 13.65 -7.09
N CYS A 235 -1.08 12.57 -7.76
CA CYS A 235 0.21 11.96 -7.47
C CYS A 235 1.40 12.86 -7.80
N SER A 236 1.28 13.67 -8.86
CA SER A 236 2.30 14.62 -9.27
C SER A 236 2.41 15.78 -8.29
N GLU A 237 1.26 16.29 -7.81
CA GLU A 237 1.20 17.35 -6.80
C GLU A 237 1.79 16.91 -5.45
N HIS A 238 1.49 15.68 -5.02
CA HIS A 238 1.84 15.20 -3.68
C HIS A 238 3.04 14.24 -3.65
N GLY A 239 3.78 14.10 -4.74
CA GLY A 239 5.02 13.31 -4.78
C GLY A 239 4.81 11.80 -4.56
N LEU A 240 3.65 11.26 -4.90
CA LEU A 240 3.30 9.84 -4.78
C LEU A 240 3.78 9.04 -6.00
N VAL A 241 5.10 8.98 -6.18
CA VAL A 241 5.73 8.41 -7.40
C VAL A 241 5.25 6.99 -7.75
N PRO A 242 5.08 6.04 -6.79
CA PRO A 242 4.58 4.71 -7.13
C PRO A 242 3.16 4.70 -7.69
N LEU A 243 2.28 5.58 -7.18
CA LEU A 243 0.90 5.70 -7.70
C LEU A 243 0.86 6.49 -9.01
N ARG A 244 1.76 7.46 -9.20
CA ARG A 244 1.96 8.14 -10.49
C ARG A 244 2.32 7.14 -11.59
N TRP A 245 3.26 6.24 -11.31
CA TRP A 245 3.64 5.15 -12.21
C TRP A 245 2.46 4.23 -12.53
N ALA A 246 1.75 3.76 -11.50
CA ALA A 246 0.61 2.85 -11.69
C ALA A 246 -0.54 3.49 -12.49
N SER A 247 -0.84 4.77 -12.25
CA SER A 247 -1.82 5.52 -13.05
C SER A 247 -1.38 5.71 -14.50
N ALA A 248 -0.11 6.08 -14.72
CA ALA A 248 0.43 6.21 -16.07
C ALA A 248 0.42 4.87 -16.83
N MET A 249 0.67 3.74 -16.14
CA MET A 249 0.56 2.41 -16.73
C MET A 249 -0.88 2.06 -17.12
N LEU A 250 -1.85 2.41 -16.28
CA LEU A 250 -3.27 2.24 -16.61
C LEU A 250 -3.65 3.08 -17.85
N LEU A 251 -3.21 4.34 -17.91
CA LEU A 251 -3.46 5.22 -19.06
C LEU A 251 -2.81 4.71 -20.37
N ASP A 252 -1.58 4.19 -20.30
CA ASP A 252 -0.93 3.57 -21.47
C ASP A 252 -1.72 2.33 -21.94
N GLY A 253 -2.16 1.49 -21.00
CA GLY A 253 -3.01 0.32 -21.30
C GLY A 253 -4.38 0.68 -21.89
N LEU A 254 -4.92 1.85 -21.57
CA LEU A 254 -6.15 2.40 -22.15
C LEU A 254 -5.95 3.04 -23.54
N GLY A 255 -4.70 3.17 -24.01
CA GLY A 255 -4.38 3.76 -25.31
C GLY A 255 -4.10 5.27 -25.30
N ALA A 256 -3.83 5.88 -24.14
CA ALA A 256 -3.38 7.27 -24.05
C ALA A 256 -1.87 7.37 -24.40
N VAL A 257 -1.52 7.20 -25.68
CA VAL A 257 -0.18 6.75 -26.11
C VAL A 257 0.96 7.75 -25.83
N THR A 258 0.73 9.06 -25.80
CA THR A 258 1.86 10.01 -25.93
C THR A 258 2.43 10.54 -24.60
N PRO A 259 1.65 11.05 -23.61
CA PRO A 259 2.20 11.45 -22.32
C PRO A 259 2.48 10.28 -21.37
N ALA A 260 1.67 9.21 -21.43
CA ALA A 260 1.69 8.15 -20.43
C ALA A 260 3.04 7.39 -20.41
N ARG A 261 3.53 6.95 -21.58
CA ARG A 261 4.80 6.20 -21.68
C ARG A 261 6.02 6.96 -21.17
N ALA A 262 6.09 8.26 -21.48
CA ALA A 262 7.17 9.11 -20.99
C ALA A 262 7.14 9.22 -19.45
N ILE A 263 5.94 9.35 -18.87
CA ILE A 263 5.77 9.41 -17.41
C ILE A 263 6.10 8.07 -16.75
N VAL A 264 5.75 6.93 -17.38
CA VAL A 264 6.15 5.60 -16.91
C VAL A 264 7.68 5.53 -16.81
N ALA A 265 8.40 5.82 -17.90
CA ALA A 265 9.86 5.78 -17.93
C ALA A 265 10.50 6.74 -16.91
N GLU A 266 9.94 7.95 -16.74
CA GLU A 266 10.40 8.91 -15.73
C GLU A 266 10.24 8.34 -14.31
N CYS A 267 9.07 7.80 -13.99
CA CYS A 267 8.81 7.21 -12.68
C CYS A 267 9.73 6.01 -12.42
N GLU A 268 9.91 5.12 -13.41
CA GLU A 268 10.82 3.97 -13.31
C GLU A 268 12.25 4.41 -13.00
N ALA A 269 12.76 5.43 -13.69
CA ALA A 269 14.09 5.97 -13.42
C ALA A 269 14.21 6.54 -12.00
N VAL A 270 13.19 7.23 -11.50
CA VAL A 270 13.15 7.76 -10.12
C VAL A 270 13.11 6.63 -9.10
N LEU A 271 12.23 5.64 -9.30
CA LEU A 271 12.08 4.50 -8.39
C LEU A 271 13.35 3.65 -8.37
N GLY A 272 13.98 3.40 -9.53
CA GLY A 272 15.25 2.69 -9.64
C GLY A 272 16.36 3.33 -8.81
N ARG A 273 16.54 4.66 -8.92
CA ARG A 273 17.52 5.41 -8.08
C ARG A 273 17.21 5.38 -6.59
N ARG A 274 15.96 5.08 -6.22
CA ARG A 274 15.48 5.04 -4.83
C ARG A 274 15.32 3.62 -4.28
N GLY A 275 15.81 2.60 -5.00
CA GLY A 275 15.81 1.19 -4.56
C GLY A 275 14.62 0.35 -5.03
N GLY A 276 13.81 0.86 -5.96
CA GLY A 276 12.68 0.15 -6.56
C GLY A 276 13.07 -0.44 -7.91
N ILE A 277 13.49 -1.70 -7.92
CA ILE A 277 13.76 -2.42 -9.17
C ILE A 277 12.44 -3.06 -9.61
N LEU A 278 11.76 -2.45 -10.57
CA LEU A 278 10.50 -2.94 -11.12
C LEU A 278 10.74 -4.16 -12.02
N ALA A 279 9.91 -5.19 -11.90
CA ALA A 279 9.90 -6.36 -12.78
C ALA A 279 9.49 -5.95 -14.21
N GLY A 280 10.45 -5.42 -14.95
CA GLY A 280 10.30 -4.89 -16.31
C GLY A 280 11.61 -4.27 -16.84
N SER A 281 12.53 -3.90 -15.94
CA SER A 281 13.84 -3.34 -16.31
C SER A 281 14.92 -4.39 -16.67
N ARG A 282 14.54 -5.64 -16.92
CA ARG A 282 15.47 -6.71 -17.36
C ARG A 282 15.20 -7.11 -18.80
N ASP A 283 15.39 -6.17 -19.71
CA ASP A 283 15.76 -6.48 -21.10
C ASP A 283 17.02 -5.68 -21.46
N GLY A 284 18.09 -5.95 -20.71
CA GLY A 284 19.46 -5.66 -21.12
C GLY A 284 20.07 -6.91 -21.73
N GLY A 285 19.57 -7.33 -22.89
CA GLY A 285 20.20 -8.40 -23.67
C GLY A 285 21.60 -7.94 -24.12
N PRO A 286 22.65 -8.79 -24.02
CA PRO A 286 23.92 -8.46 -24.62
C PRO A 286 23.77 -8.52 -26.14
N SER A 287 23.81 -7.35 -26.76
CA SER A 287 24.05 -7.20 -28.19
C SER A 287 25.47 -7.69 -28.50
N GLY A 288 25.59 -8.96 -28.87
CA GLY A 288 26.80 -9.56 -29.44
C GLY A 288 26.48 -10.06 -30.85
N SER A 289 26.58 -9.17 -31.83
CA SER A 289 26.72 -9.50 -33.24
C SER A 289 28.20 -9.52 -33.59
N ILE A 290 28.56 -10.29 -34.64
CA ILE A 290 29.86 -10.50 -35.30
C ILE A 290 30.59 -11.77 -34.80
N GLY A 291 30.93 -12.77 -35.62
CA GLY A 291 30.83 -12.90 -37.07
C GLY A 291 31.40 -14.25 -37.56
N ASP A 292 31.16 -14.54 -38.85
CA ASP A 292 31.73 -15.56 -39.73
C ASP A 292 32.82 -16.50 -39.18
N ARG A 293 32.49 -17.79 -39.08
CA ARG A 293 33.06 -18.90 -39.89
C ARG A 293 32.45 -20.25 -39.54
#